data_AF-A0A7R8HE12-F1
#
_entry.id   AF-A0A7R8HE12-F1
#
_cell.length_a   1.000
_cell.length_b   1.000
_cell.length_c   1.000
_cell.angle_alpha   90.00
_cell.angle_beta   90.00
_cell.angle_gamma   90.00
#
_symmetry.space_group_name_H-M   'P 1'
#
loop_
_entity.id
_entity.type
_entity.pdbx_description
1 polymer ?
#
loop_
_entity_poly.entity_id
_entity_poly.type
_entity_poly.pdbx_seq_one_letter_code
_entity_poly.pdbx_strand_id
1 'polypeptide(L)'
;MPFWKRNKETINGHSKEKINYKSRLEHKQYLAQESPEPFYDLIDCGLKSVPSGVYSWIKVSRKHALLLQENELSSLSGGGYLSELSENLLGLLKNLQKLNLHHNRLKRLPDSIGQLKKT
;
A
#
# COMPACT_ATOMS: atom_id res chain seq x y z
N MET A 1 26.94 -42.91 -9.72
CA MET A 1 26.77 -43.12 -8.27
C MET A 1 28.01 -42.55 -7.55
N PRO A 2 27.92 -41.73 -6.47
CA PRO A 2 26.85 -40.80 -6.10
C PRO A 2 27.36 -39.44 -5.54
N PHE A 3 26.39 -38.67 -5.03
CA PHE A 3 26.24 -37.23 -4.87
C PHE A 3 26.79 -36.61 -3.56
N TRP A 4 27.79 -37.21 -2.91
CA TRP A 4 28.16 -36.82 -1.54
C TRP A 4 29.67 -36.63 -1.33
N LYS A 5 30.25 -35.60 -1.97
CA LYS A 5 31.48 -34.98 -1.49
C LYS A 5 31.72 -33.60 -2.13
N ARG A 6 31.20 -32.55 -1.48
CA ARG A 6 31.96 -31.30 -1.34
C ARG A 6 31.55 -30.58 -0.07
N ASN A 7 32.56 -30.02 0.57
CA ASN A 7 32.63 -29.74 1.99
C ASN A 7 31.78 -28.54 2.42
N LYS A 8 31.36 -28.61 3.69
CA LYS A 8 30.79 -27.52 4.46
C LYS A 8 31.84 -26.41 4.63
N GLU A 9 31.55 -25.23 4.07
CA GLU A 9 32.15 -23.97 4.51
C GLU A 9 31.03 -23.07 5.03
N THR A 10 30.97 -23.00 6.36
CA THR A 10 30.61 -21.84 7.20
C THR A 10 29.44 -20.91 6.83
N ILE A 11 28.38 -21.03 7.64
CA ILE A 11 27.66 -20.00 8.41
C ILE A 11 27.62 -18.52 7.94
N ASN A 12 26.41 -17.96 8.10
CA ASN A 12 26.01 -16.55 8.08
C ASN A 12 25.59 -15.97 6.72
N GLY A 13 24.34 -16.26 6.39
CA GLY A 13 23.58 -15.45 5.46
C GLY A 13 22.12 -15.88 5.48
N HIS A 14 21.34 -15.33 6.41
CA HIS A 14 19.92 -15.16 6.12
C HIS A 14 19.84 -14.15 4.96
N SER A 15 20.02 -14.64 3.73
CA SER A 15 19.59 -13.93 2.55
C SER A 15 18.09 -13.77 2.69
N LYS A 16 17.66 -12.60 3.17
CA LYS A 16 16.31 -12.11 2.90
C LYS A 16 16.14 -12.31 1.41
N GLU A 17 15.30 -13.27 1.01
CA GLU A 17 14.87 -13.38 -0.38
C GLU A 17 14.51 -11.95 -0.81
N LYS A 18 14.97 -11.55 -1.99
CA LYS A 18 14.52 -10.29 -2.59
C LYS A 18 13.04 -10.46 -2.88
N ILE A 19 12.20 -10.29 -1.85
CA ILE A 19 10.75 -10.30 -1.97
C ILE A 19 10.43 -9.30 -3.06
N ASN A 20 9.86 -9.79 -4.16
CA ASN A 20 9.58 -8.95 -5.31
C ASN A 20 8.29 -8.17 -5.04
N TYR A 21 8.42 -7.15 -4.20
CA TYR A 21 7.36 -6.23 -3.82
C TYR A 21 6.71 -5.56 -5.04
N LYS A 22 7.45 -5.41 -6.14
CA LYS A 22 6.94 -4.88 -7.41
C LYS A 22 5.89 -5.82 -8.03
N SER A 23 6.20 -7.12 -8.18
CA SER A 23 5.24 -8.08 -8.71
C SER A 23 3.99 -8.22 -7.82
N ARG A 24 4.16 -8.11 -6.51
CA ARG A 24 3.04 -8.14 -5.57
C ARG A 24 2.13 -6.91 -5.69
N LEU A 25 2.73 -5.73 -5.84
CA LEU A 25 2.00 -4.47 -6.08
C LEU A 25 1.23 -4.53 -7.40
N GLU A 26 1.89 -4.95 -8.48
CA GLU A 26 1.27 -5.09 -9.82
C GLU A 26 0.09 -6.07 -9.79
N HIS A 27 0.26 -7.21 -9.10
CA HIS A 27 -0.81 -8.18 -8.95
C HIS A 27 -2.02 -7.62 -8.19
N LYS A 28 -1.80 -6.95 -7.06
CA LYS A 28 -2.87 -6.31 -6.28
C LYS A 28 -3.54 -5.18 -7.07
N GLN A 29 -2.79 -4.41 -7.86
CA GLN A 29 -3.35 -3.39 -8.76
C GLN A 29 -4.28 -3.99 -9.81
N TYR A 30 -3.86 -5.08 -10.44
CA TYR A 30 -4.70 -5.80 -11.40
C TYR A 30 -5.99 -6.31 -10.74
N LEU A 31 -5.87 -6.99 -9.58
CA LEU A 31 -7.04 -7.45 -8.84
C LEU A 31 -7.98 -6.31 -8.46
N ALA A 32 -7.45 -5.15 -8.08
CA ALA A 32 -8.26 -4.01 -7.67
C ALA A 32 -9.07 -3.40 -8.84
N GLN A 33 -8.59 -3.56 -10.09
CA GLN A 33 -9.30 -3.17 -11.31
C GLN A 33 -10.42 -4.15 -11.67
N GLU A 34 -10.19 -5.45 -11.50
CA GLU A 34 -11.16 -6.51 -11.83
C GLU A 34 -12.17 -6.77 -10.69
N SER A 35 -11.82 -6.44 -9.45
CA SER A 35 -12.61 -6.77 -8.26
C SER A 35 -13.57 -5.64 -7.88
N PRO A 36 -14.87 -5.93 -7.65
CA PRO A 36 -15.86 -4.98 -7.16
C PRO A 36 -15.69 -4.65 -5.66
N GLU A 37 -14.65 -5.18 -5.01
CA GLU A 37 -14.45 -5.00 -3.58
C GLU A 37 -14.36 -3.51 -3.21
N PRO A 38 -14.95 -3.11 -2.07
CA PRO A 38 -15.01 -1.71 -1.66
C PRO A 38 -13.67 -1.20 -1.11
N PHE A 39 -12.59 -1.99 -1.15
CA PHE A 39 -11.30 -1.62 -0.60
C PHE A 39 -10.19 -1.71 -1.65
N TYR A 40 -9.13 -0.96 -1.43
CA TYR A 40 -7.88 -1.06 -2.17
C TYR A 40 -6.81 -1.68 -1.26
N ASP A 41 -6.43 -2.91 -1.59
CA ASP A 41 -5.43 -3.67 -0.85
C ASP A 41 -4.01 -3.37 -1.37
N LEU A 42 -3.20 -2.73 -0.53
CA LEU A 42 -1.77 -2.49 -0.72
C LEU A 42 -0.95 -3.03 0.48
N ILE A 43 -1.45 -4.09 1.12
CA ILE A 43 -0.87 -4.69 2.31
C ILE A 43 0.45 -5.41 1.98
N ASP A 44 1.49 -5.12 2.78
CA ASP A 44 2.79 -5.79 2.73
C ASP A 44 3.41 -5.78 1.31
N CYS A 45 3.32 -4.61 0.69
CA CYS A 45 3.94 -4.27 -0.58
C CYS A 45 5.35 -3.66 -0.40
N GLY A 46 5.95 -3.74 0.79
CA GLY A 46 7.29 -3.16 1.06
C GLY A 46 7.37 -1.66 0.77
N LEU A 47 6.25 -0.94 0.86
CA LEU A 47 6.15 0.46 0.44
C LEU A 47 6.87 1.37 1.43
N LYS A 48 7.75 2.25 0.95
CA LYS A 48 8.41 3.30 1.76
C LYS A 48 7.66 4.64 1.71
N SER A 49 6.89 4.84 0.66
CA SER A 49 5.99 5.96 0.39
C SER A 49 4.78 5.43 -0.38
N VAL A 50 3.70 6.22 -0.44
CA VAL A 50 2.50 5.83 -1.20
C VAL A 50 2.80 5.96 -2.71
N PRO A 51 2.50 4.96 -3.54
CA PRO A 51 2.70 5.04 -4.98
C PRO A 51 1.87 6.13 -5.66
N SER A 52 2.43 6.74 -6.71
CA SER A 52 1.74 7.79 -7.49
C SER A 52 0.37 7.33 -8.00
N GLY A 53 -0.59 8.23 -7.93
CA GLY A 53 -1.95 8.02 -8.43
C GLY A 53 -2.84 7.13 -7.55
N VAL A 54 -2.35 6.62 -6.41
CA VAL A 54 -3.18 5.79 -5.50
C VAL A 54 -4.40 6.55 -4.99
N TYR A 55 -4.26 7.83 -4.61
CA TYR A 55 -5.39 8.61 -4.12
C TYR A 55 -6.40 8.91 -5.23
N SER A 56 -5.92 9.27 -6.42
CA SER A 56 -6.75 9.48 -7.61
C SER A 56 -7.46 8.20 -8.04
N TRP A 57 -6.78 7.07 -7.95
CA TRP A 57 -7.35 5.77 -8.27
C TRP A 57 -8.50 5.42 -7.34
N ILE A 58 -8.36 5.63 -6.03
CA ILE A 58 -9.45 5.42 -5.05
C ILE A 58 -10.66 6.29 -5.39
N LYS A 59 -10.44 7.57 -5.73
CA LYS A 59 -11.49 8.50 -6.13
C LYS A 59 -12.26 8.00 -7.36
N VAL A 60 -11.54 7.59 -8.41
CA VAL A 60 -12.15 7.12 -9.67
C VAL A 60 -12.85 5.77 -9.50
N SER A 61 -12.23 4.85 -8.75
CA SER A 61 -12.74 3.49 -8.50
C SER A 61 -13.75 3.42 -7.34
N ARG A 62 -14.06 4.55 -6.70
CA ARG A 62 -15.03 4.71 -5.60
C ARG A 62 -14.81 3.70 -4.47
N LYS A 63 -13.55 3.44 -4.11
CA LYS A 63 -13.22 2.56 -2.97
C LYS A 63 -13.42 3.33 -1.65
N HIS A 64 -13.88 2.60 -0.66
CA HIS A 64 -14.21 3.09 0.68
C HIS A 64 -13.09 2.86 1.69
N ALA A 65 -12.17 1.94 1.39
CA ALA A 65 -11.06 1.65 2.28
C ALA A 65 -9.73 1.57 1.52
N LEU A 66 -8.67 2.09 2.13
CA LEU A 66 -7.30 1.98 1.69
C LEU A 66 -6.51 1.24 2.76
N LEU A 67 -5.99 0.07 2.39
CA LEU A 67 -5.27 -0.82 3.28
C LEU A 67 -3.78 -0.73 2.96
N LEU A 68 -3.04 0.00 3.79
CA LEU A 68 -1.60 0.26 3.64
C LEU A 68 -0.78 -0.33 4.79
N GLN A 69 -1.37 -1.24 5.56
CA GLN A 69 -0.69 -1.85 6.69
C GLN A 69 0.44 -2.79 6.29
N GLU A 70 1.29 -3.12 7.28
CA GLU A 70 2.44 -4.03 7.12
C GLU A 70 3.43 -3.56 6.05
N ASN A 71 3.64 -2.24 5.95
CA ASN A 71 4.59 -1.64 5.00
C ASN A 71 5.74 -0.94 5.74
N GLU A 72 6.61 -0.28 5.00
CA GLU A 72 7.73 0.50 5.54
C GLU A 72 7.49 2.00 5.38
N LEU A 73 6.21 2.45 5.35
CA LEU A 73 5.87 3.83 5.01
C LEU A 73 6.48 4.79 6.02
N SER A 74 7.33 5.68 5.53
CA SER A 74 7.92 6.76 6.32
C SER A 74 7.15 8.07 6.17
N SER A 75 6.36 8.19 5.10
CA SER A 75 5.46 9.29 4.80
C SER A 75 4.24 8.80 4.00
N LEU A 76 3.16 9.58 4.04
CA LEU A 76 2.00 9.42 3.16
C LEU A 76 2.12 10.23 1.85
N SER A 77 3.32 10.74 1.57
CA SER A 77 3.60 11.46 0.32
C SER A 77 3.74 10.49 -0.84
N GLY A 78 3.72 11.04 -2.06
CA GLY A 78 3.84 10.27 -3.30
C GLY A 78 2.51 9.79 -3.86
N GLY A 79 1.48 9.60 -3.03
CA GLY A 79 0.16 9.10 -3.43
C GLY A 79 -0.70 10.01 -4.33
N GLY A 80 -0.28 11.26 -4.51
CA GLY A 80 -1.10 12.34 -5.07
C GLY A 80 -1.54 13.32 -3.97
N TYR A 81 -2.66 14.01 -4.20
CA TYR A 81 -3.23 14.91 -3.20
C TYR A 81 -4.14 14.16 -2.25
N LEU A 82 -3.84 14.25 -0.95
CA LEU A 82 -4.63 13.57 0.08
C LEU A 82 -6.08 14.10 0.18
N SER A 83 -6.30 15.34 -0.25
CA SER A 83 -7.62 15.96 -0.38
C SER A 83 -8.53 15.20 -1.35
N GLU A 84 -7.99 14.50 -2.34
CA GLU A 84 -8.77 13.70 -3.30
C GLU A 84 -9.53 12.55 -2.62
N LEU A 85 -9.08 12.08 -1.45
CA LEU A 85 -9.77 11.07 -0.65
C LEU A 85 -10.99 11.62 0.11
N SER A 86 -11.07 12.95 0.22
CA SER A 86 -12.11 13.69 0.96
C SER A 86 -13.07 14.49 0.05
N GLU A 87 -12.69 14.71 -1.21
CA GLU A 87 -13.45 15.53 -2.13
C GLU A 87 -14.70 14.81 -2.65
N ASN A 88 -15.82 15.16 -2.04
CA ASN A 88 -17.15 14.98 -2.64
C ASN A 88 -17.75 16.35 -2.94
N LEU A 89 -17.34 16.94 -4.07
CA LEU A 89 -17.81 18.26 -4.54
C LEU A 89 -19.33 18.33 -4.75
N LEU A 90 -20.04 17.19 -4.83
CA LEU A 90 -21.46 17.13 -5.16
C LEU A 90 -22.32 16.33 -4.16
N GLY A 91 -21.77 15.86 -3.05
CA GLY A 91 -22.50 14.98 -2.11
C GLY A 91 -22.81 13.57 -2.65
N LEU A 92 -22.53 13.28 -3.91
CA LEU A 92 -22.93 12.06 -4.62
C LEU A 92 -21.88 10.93 -4.58
N LEU A 93 -20.61 11.22 -4.26
CA LEU A 93 -19.53 10.24 -4.25
C LEU A 93 -19.23 9.74 -2.84
N LYS A 94 -19.10 8.41 -2.69
CA LYS A 94 -18.69 7.84 -1.40
C LYS A 94 -17.21 8.13 -1.17
N ASN A 95 -16.91 8.75 -0.02
CA ASN A 95 -15.56 9.10 0.39
C ASN A 95 -14.80 7.91 0.96
N LEU A 96 -13.48 8.07 1.13
CA LEU A 96 -12.68 7.12 1.88
C LEU A 96 -13.16 7.09 3.35
N GLN A 97 -13.70 5.96 3.79
CA GLN A 97 -14.20 5.73 5.15
C GLN A 97 -13.13 5.15 6.07
N LYS A 98 -12.18 4.39 5.51
CA LYS A 98 -11.16 3.69 6.29
C LYS A 98 -9.78 3.84 5.64
N LEU A 99 -8.84 4.40 6.39
CA LEU A 99 -7.42 4.42 6.05
C LEU A 99 -6.67 3.61 7.10
N ASN A 100 -6.13 2.45 6.72
CA ASN A 100 -5.37 1.61 7.63
C ASN A 100 -3.87 1.78 7.41
N LEU A 101 -3.16 2.24 8.44
CA LEU A 101 -1.72 2.54 8.42
C LEU A 101 -0.94 1.75 9.49
N HIS A 102 -1.54 0.77 10.16
CA HIS A 102 -0.81 0.03 11.22
C HIS A 102 0.44 -0.66 10.68
N HIS A 103 1.42 -0.91 11.55
CA HIS A 103 2.69 -1.56 11.17
C HIS A 103 3.36 -0.85 9.98
N ASN A 104 3.69 0.42 10.20
CA ASN A 104 4.47 1.26 9.30
C ASN A 104 5.55 2.02 10.09
N ARG A 105 6.37 2.82 9.41
CA ARG A 105 7.45 3.62 10.01
C ARG A 105 7.14 5.11 10.07
N LEU A 106 5.85 5.45 10.09
CA LEU A 106 5.36 6.82 10.10
C LEU A 106 5.73 7.48 11.43
N LYS A 107 6.57 8.51 11.38
CA LYS A 107 6.92 9.32 12.57
C LYS A 107 5.94 10.46 12.82
N ARG A 108 5.31 10.94 11.76
CA ARG A 108 4.33 12.03 11.74
C ARG A 108 3.32 11.78 10.63
N LEU A 109 2.11 12.25 10.80
CA LEU A 109 1.12 12.33 9.73
C LEU A 109 1.20 13.72 9.07
N PRO A 110 0.93 13.85 7.77
CA PRO A 110 0.90 15.15 7.10
C PRO A 110 -0.30 15.96 7.58
N ASP A 111 -0.21 17.29 7.61
CA ASP A 111 -1.32 18.17 8.05
C ASP A 111 -2.59 17.98 7.21
N SER A 112 -2.43 17.61 5.93
CA SER A 112 -3.53 17.26 5.03
C SER A 112 -4.34 16.03 5.48
N ILE A 113 -3.83 15.20 6.40
CA ILE A 113 -4.63 14.12 7.00
C ILE A 113 -5.88 14.66 7.69
N GLY A 114 -5.82 15.87 8.25
CA GLY A 114 -6.97 16.52 8.89
C GLY A 114 -8.09 16.91 7.90
N GLN A 115 -7.81 16.87 6.59
CA GLN A 115 -8.81 17.10 5.54
C GLN A 115 -9.66 15.85 5.28
N LEU A 116 -9.22 14.66 5.74
CA LEU A 116 -10.03 13.45 5.69
C LEU A 116 -11.22 13.58 6.65
N LYS A 117 -12.35 14.05 6.13
CA LYS A 117 -13.60 14.17 6.90
C LYS A 117 -14.32 12.83 6.91
N LYS A 118 -14.66 12.34 8.11
CA LYS A 118 -15.60 11.24 8.27
C LYS A 118 -17.01 11.79 8.04
N THR A 119 -17.57 11.50 6.87
CA THR A 119 -18.99 11.74 6.55
C THR A 119 -19.86 10.60 7.04
#